data_AF-A0A4Q3ECJ5-F1
#
_entry.id   AF-A0A4Q3ECJ5-F1
#
_cell.length_a   1.000
_cell.length_b   1.000
_cell.length_c   1.000
_cell.angle_alpha   90.00
_cell.angle_beta   90.00
_cell.angle_gamma   90.00
#
_symmetry.space_group_name_H-M   'P 1'
#
loop_
_entity.id
_entity.type
_entity.pdbx_description
1 polymer ?
#
loop_
_entity_poly.entity_id
_entity_poly.type
_entity_poly.pdbx_seq_one_letter_code
_entity_poly.pdbx_strand_id
1 'polypeptide(L)'
;NSGAWSDIIGAVASTYINNVPANKPIGLYEYRLTVAEAGNISSSQCRISSLPISLTINANPVPTALNSGPVCKGSQTQLTATGGTQYTWSGPAGYTAAGASVTILNTGLSQAGNYSVLVSNAAGCNAIANTLLLVTPAPTIAVTFSDTSICVNDSILLSASGGSSYYWQPAMGLSASNVPTPKASPAKSTLYKVIGTNAAGCKDSATVNVMVNNKAIANAGPDKTIILGGSTVLSASIAGDYESFTWSPSPDIPNSSILQPTVAPIADATYRLNVISKNGCGSSTDEVNVNFYKGIFIPNAFTPNNDGLNDSWNVPALDAYPGFQLKVFDRYGQKVFENNNKNKPWDGRHKGQPLTMGVYIYVVKLNEQLPVLKGTVLIIR
;
A
#
# COMPACT_ATOMS: atom_id res chain seq x y z
N ASN A 1 -15.41 44.79 -61.94
CA ASN A 1 -14.87 44.56 -63.30
C ASN A 1 -15.05 45.84 -64.10
N SER A 2 -13.98 46.61 -64.30
CA SER A 2 -13.92 47.88 -65.04
C SER A 2 -14.03 47.70 -66.56
N GLY A 3 -14.99 46.88 -67.02
CA GLY A 3 -15.24 46.61 -68.42
C GLY A 3 -16.12 47.68 -69.08
N ALA A 4 -16.18 47.65 -70.42
CA ALA A 4 -17.15 48.43 -71.17
C ALA A 4 -18.59 48.06 -70.73
N TRP A 5 -19.45 49.07 -70.64
CA TRP A 5 -20.87 48.85 -70.37
C TRP A 5 -21.48 48.00 -71.48
N SER A 6 -22.15 46.91 -71.09
CA SER A 6 -22.93 46.06 -72.01
C SER A 6 -24.40 46.32 -71.78
N ASP A 7 -25.15 46.53 -72.86
CA ASP A 7 -26.60 46.63 -72.78
C ASP A 7 -27.21 45.29 -72.37
N ILE A 8 -28.27 45.35 -71.57
CA ILE A 8 -29.04 44.17 -71.17
C ILE A 8 -30.10 43.94 -72.24
N ILE A 9 -29.97 42.82 -72.97
CA ILE A 9 -30.89 42.46 -74.05
C ILE A 9 -32.34 42.42 -73.53
N GLY A 10 -33.23 43.15 -74.18
CA GLY A 10 -34.67 43.21 -73.85
C GLY A 10 -35.05 44.24 -72.78
N ALA A 11 -34.10 44.93 -72.15
CA ALA A 11 -34.36 45.97 -71.15
C ALA A 11 -34.65 47.34 -71.78
N VAL A 12 -35.72 47.44 -72.58
CA VAL A 12 -36.09 48.66 -73.34
C VAL A 12 -37.22 49.48 -72.70
N ALA A 13 -37.77 49.04 -71.57
CA ALA A 13 -38.83 49.73 -70.84
C ALA A 13 -38.27 50.74 -69.82
N SER A 14 -39.12 51.63 -69.32
CA SER A 14 -38.78 52.58 -68.24
C SER A 14 -38.57 51.92 -66.87
N THR A 15 -38.89 50.63 -66.76
CA THR A 15 -38.66 49.80 -65.57
C THR A 15 -38.03 48.47 -65.99
N TYR A 16 -37.05 48.00 -65.21
CA TYR A 16 -36.41 46.70 -65.41
C TYR A 16 -36.20 46.04 -64.05
N ILE A 17 -36.70 44.81 -63.88
CA ILE A 17 -36.48 44.01 -62.67
C ILE A 17 -35.38 43.01 -62.97
N ASN A 18 -34.23 43.19 -62.34
CA ASN A 18 -33.11 42.26 -62.47
C ASN A 18 -33.26 41.10 -61.48
N ASN A 19 -33.64 39.92 -61.97
CA ASN A 19 -33.66 38.70 -61.17
C ASN A 19 -32.25 38.10 -61.15
N VAL A 20 -31.45 38.50 -60.15
CA VAL A 20 -30.07 38.02 -59.98
C VAL A 20 -30.10 36.50 -59.70
N PRO A 21 -29.53 35.65 -60.57
CA PRO A 21 -29.53 34.22 -60.38
C PRO A 21 -28.74 33.80 -59.13
N ALA A 22 -29.16 32.73 -58.45
CA ALA A 22 -28.49 32.23 -57.25
C ALA A 22 -27.03 31.80 -57.47
N ASN A 23 -26.65 31.48 -58.71
CA ASN A 23 -25.30 31.06 -59.11
C ASN A 23 -24.46 32.20 -59.69
N LYS A 24 -24.89 33.46 -59.55
CA LYS A 24 -24.14 34.61 -60.06
C LYS A 24 -22.78 34.69 -59.35
N PRO A 25 -21.65 34.81 -60.08
CA PRO A 25 -20.33 34.86 -59.47
C PRO A 25 -20.17 36.00 -58.47
N ILE A 26 -19.35 35.78 -57.45
CA ILE A 26 -18.96 36.79 -56.45
C ILE A 26 -18.33 37.99 -57.17
N GLY A 27 -18.68 39.20 -56.75
CA GLY A 27 -18.11 40.42 -57.29
C GLY A 27 -19.02 41.64 -57.20
N LEU A 28 -18.48 42.78 -57.65
CA LEU A 28 -19.19 44.04 -57.78
C LEU A 28 -19.76 44.17 -59.20
N TYR A 29 -21.06 44.39 -59.26
CA TYR A 29 -21.82 44.64 -60.49
C TYR A 29 -22.39 46.06 -60.44
N GLU A 30 -22.29 46.79 -61.54
CA GLU A 30 -22.84 48.14 -61.67
C GLU A 30 -23.90 48.15 -62.77
N TYR A 31 -25.00 48.86 -62.51
CA TYR A 31 -26.12 49.03 -63.44
C TYR A 31 -26.39 50.51 -63.62
N ARG A 32 -26.72 50.94 -64.84
CA ARG A 32 -27.18 52.30 -65.09
C ARG A 32 -28.25 52.31 -66.17
N LEU A 33 -29.17 53.26 -66.09
CA LEU A 33 -30.14 53.49 -67.15
C LEU A 33 -29.52 54.45 -68.18
N THR A 34 -29.70 54.16 -69.46
CA THR A 34 -29.28 55.06 -70.55
C THR A 34 -30.47 55.36 -71.43
N VAL A 35 -30.70 56.64 -71.71
CA VAL A 35 -31.79 57.11 -72.58
C VAL A 35 -31.20 57.96 -73.71
N ALA A 36 -31.79 57.87 -74.89
CA ALA A 36 -31.39 58.61 -76.08
C ALA A 36 -32.63 58.91 -76.93
N GLU A 37 -32.52 59.86 -77.85
CA GLU A 37 -33.51 60.03 -78.91
C GLU A 37 -33.60 58.77 -79.80
N ALA A 38 -34.75 58.56 -80.43
CA ALA A 38 -35.01 57.36 -81.23
C ALA A 38 -33.93 57.17 -82.32
N GLY A 39 -33.33 55.98 -82.36
CA GLY A 39 -32.24 55.64 -83.28
C GLY A 39 -30.84 56.03 -82.83
N ASN A 40 -30.68 56.76 -81.72
CA ASN A 40 -29.41 57.36 -81.31
C ASN A 40 -28.73 56.72 -80.08
N ILE A 41 -29.20 55.58 -79.57
CA ILE A 41 -28.70 54.98 -78.31
C ILE A 41 -27.19 54.62 -78.36
N SER A 42 -26.67 54.31 -79.54
CA SER A 42 -25.24 54.03 -79.77
C SER A 42 -24.36 55.29 -79.79
N SER A 43 -24.94 56.48 -80.03
CA SER A 43 -24.21 57.76 -80.04
C SER A 43 -23.93 58.25 -78.63
N SER A 44 -22.66 58.49 -78.31
CA SER A 44 -22.28 59.05 -76.99
C SER A 44 -22.65 60.52 -76.82
N GLN A 45 -22.91 61.23 -77.92
CA GLN A 45 -23.29 62.64 -77.92
C GLN A 45 -24.82 62.85 -77.79
N CYS A 46 -25.61 61.81 -78.04
CA CYS A 46 -27.08 61.89 -78.10
C CYS A 46 -27.78 61.02 -77.06
N ARG A 47 -27.05 60.61 -76.01
CA ARG A 47 -27.57 59.83 -74.90
C ARG A 47 -27.15 60.42 -73.57
N ILE A 48 -27.96 60.20 -72.55
CA ILE A 48 -27.63 60.48 -71.15
C ILE A 48 -27.75 59.19 -70.35
N SER A 49 -26.78 58.95 -69.45
CA SER A 49 -26.79 57.81 -68.53
C SER A 49 -26.99 58.30 -67.10
N SER A 50 -27.73 57.52 -66.30
CA SER A 50 -27.85 57.75 -64.86
C SER A 50 -26.52 57.52 -64.15
N LEU A 51 -26.44 57.96 -62.89
CA LEU A 51 -25.42 57.45 -61.97
C LEU A 51 -25.55 55.92 -61.85
N PRO A 52 -24.43 55.19 -61.70
CA PRO A 52 -24.47 53.76 -61.53
C PRO A 52 -25.06 53.37 -60.17
N ILE A 53 -25.85 52.31 -60.16
CA ILE A 53 -26.30 51.59 -58.98
C ILE A 53 -25.38 50.37 -58.83
N SER A 54 -24.78 50.23 -57.65
CA SER A 54 -23.89 49.11 -57.33
C SER A 54 -24.64 47.98 -56.64
N LEU A 55 -24.34 46.75 -57.05
CA LEU A 55 -24.77 45.51 -56.42
C LEU A 55 -23.53 44.66 -56.12
N THR A 56 -23.32 44.32 -54.84
CA THR A 56 -22.21 43.45 -54.44
C THR A 56 -22.74 42.06 -54.10
N ILE A 57 -22.17 41.04 -54.75
CA ILE A 57 -22.41 39.64 -54.42
C ILE A 57 -21.23 39.16 -53.57
N ASN A 58 -21.51 38.81 -52.32
CA ASN A 58 -20.50 38.39 -51.35
C ASN A 58 -20.32 36.86 -51.34
N ALA A 59 -19.12 36.42 -50.98
CA ALA A 59 -18.86 35.00 -50.75
C ALA A 59 -19.57 34.50 -49.49
N ASN A 60 -20.06 33.25 -49.52
CA ASN A 60 -20.47 32.57 -48.29
C ASN A 60 -19.24 32.31 -47.40
N PRO A 61 -19.38 32.36 -46.07
CA PRO A 61 -18.31 31.95 -45.17
C PRO A 61 -17.95 30.48 -45.38
N VAL A 62 -16.69 30.11 -45.08
CA VAL A 62 -16.20 28.72 -45.09
C VAL A 62 -15.95 28.29 -43.64
N PRO A 63 -17.00 27.85 -42.91
CA PRO A 63 -16.86 27.54 -41.51
C PRO A 63 -16.21 26.18 -41.27
N THR A 64 -15.46 26.07 -40.18
CA THR A 64 -15.02 24.79 -39.61
C THR A 64 -15.52 24.67 -38.18
N ALA A 65 -15.90 23.47 -37.74
CA ALA A 65 -16.35 23.20 -36.38
C ALA A 65 -15.53 22.05 -35.76
N LEU A 66 -15.03 22.27 -34.56
CA LEU A 66 -14.20 21.32 -33.81
C LEU A 66 -14.70 21.18 -32.37
N ASN A 67 -14.35 20.07 -31.72
CA ASN A 67 -14.61 19.83 -30.31
C ASN A 67 -13.40 19.21 -29.62
N SER A 68 -13.34 19.33 -28.29
CA SER A 68 -12.27 18.77 -27.45
C SER A 68 -12.44 17.29 -27.10
N GLY A 69 -13.31 16.57 -27.80
CA GLY A 69 -13.66 15.18 -27.50
C GLY A 69 -12.68 14.14 -28.09
N PRO A 70 -12.79 12.86 -27.68
CA PRO A 70 -13.79 12.32 -26.74
C PRO A 70 -13.60 12.82 -25.30
N VAL A 71 -14.71 13.04 -24.58
CA VAL A 71 -14.71 13.53 -23.19
C VAL A 71 -15.40 12.54 -22.26
N CYS A 72 -15.04 12.57 -20.97
CA CYS A 72 -15.72 11.79 -19.95
C CYS A 72 -17.00 12.47 -19.47
N LYS A 73 -18.01 11.69 -19.12
CA LYS A 73 -19.22 12.19 -18.46
C LYS A 73 -18.83 13.05 -17.25
N GLY A 74 -19.41 14.25 -17.14
CA GLY A 74 -19.12 15.21 -16.07
C GLY A 74 -17.88 16.08 -16.31
N SER A 75 -17.12 15.86 -17.38
CA SER A 75 -15.98 16.72 -17.74
C SER A 75 -16.41 17.96 -18.51
N GLN A 76 -15.49 18.94 -18.58
CA GLN A 76 -15.66 20.10 -19.45
C GLN A 76 -15.41 19.74 -20.91
N THR A 77 -16.24 20.27 -21.81
CA THR A 77 -16.06 20.18 -23.27
C THR A 77 -15.96 21.58 -23.86
N GLN A 78 -15.09 21.77 -24.85
CA GLN A 78 -15.03 22.98 -25.65
C GLN A 78 -15.52 22.70 -27.08
N LEU A 79 -16.36 23.58 -27.60
CA LEU A 79 -16.70 23.65 -29.02
C LEU A 79 -16.06 24.90 -29.61
N THR A 80 -15.44 24.78 -30.77
CA THR A 80 -14.77 25.90 -31.46
C THR A 80 -15.16 25.95 -32.92
N ALA A 81 -15.32 27.16 -33.45
CA ALA A 81 -15.62 27.41 -34.84
C ALA A 81 -14.86 28.62 -35.38
N THR A 82 -14.59 28.59 -36.68
CA THR A 82 -13.94 29.70 -37.41
C THR A 82 -14.67 29.97 -38.72
N GLY A 83 -14.23 30.97 -39.49
CA GLY A 83 -14.73 31.24 -40.84
C GLY A 83 -15.78 32.34 -40.94
N GLY A 84 -16.09 33.06 -39.86
CA GLY A 84 -17.01 34.20 -39.88
C GLY A 84 -16.84 35.17 -38.70
N THR A 85 -17.87 35.98 -38.46
CA THR A 85 -17.92 37.03 -37.45
C THR A 85 -18.97 36.77 -36.36
N GLN A 86 -20.02 36.01 -36.66
CA GLN A 86 -21.03 35.57 -35.69
C GLN A 86 -21.20 34.06 -35.75
N TYR A 87 -21.51 33.47 -34.61
CA TYR A 87 -21.53 32.02 -34.41
C TYR A 87 -22.71 31.65 -33.52
N THR A 88 -23.59 30.79 -34.00
CA THR A 88 -24.72 30.27 -33.22
C THR A 88 -24.70 28.74 -33.28
N TRP A 89 -24.42 28.12 -32.14
CA TRP A 89 -24.40 26.68 -31.97
C TRP A 89 -25.78 26.12 -31.66
N SER A 90 -26.07 24.94 -32.20
CA SER A 90 -27.17 24.08 -31.83
C SER A 90 -26.70 22.63 -31.67
N GLY A 91 -27.35 21.85 -30.81
CA GLY A 91 -26.92 20.47 -30.57
C GLY A 91 -27.92 19.61 -29.80
N PRO A 92 -27.49 18.41 -29.37
CA PRO A 92 -28.30 17.49 -28.60
C PRO A 92 -28.86 18.11 -27.31
N ALA A 93 -29.94 17.52 -26.78
CA ALA A 93 -30.64 18.00 -25.59
C ALA A 93 -31.10 19.48 -25.66
N GLY A 94 -31.32 20.01 -26.86
CA GLY A 94 -31.74 21.39 -27.07
C GLY A 94 -30.64 22.43 -26.79
N TYR A 95 -29.37 22.01 -26.79
CA TYR A 95 -28.25 22.91 -26.54
C TYR A 95 -28.23 24.06 -27.56
N THR A 96 -28.11 25.29 -27.07
CA THR A 96 -27.83 26.47 -27.89
C THR A 96 -26.82 27.36 -27.20
N ALA A 97 -25.93 27.98 -27.97
CA ALA A 97 -24.96 28.95 -27.47
C ALA A 97 -24.48 29.88 -28.59
N ALA A 98 -23.95 31.04 -28.23
CA ALA A 98 -23.35 31.97 -29.19
C ALA A 98 -21.87 32.18 -28.87
N GLY A 99 -21.05 32.30 -29.92
CA GLY A 99 -19.61 32.56 -29.81
C GLY A 99 -18.73 31.59 -30.58
N ALA A 100 -17.55 32.07 -30.98
CA ALA A 100 -16.57 31.28 -31.72
C ALA A 100 -15.96 30.13 -30.89
N SER A 101 -15.94 30.28 -29.56
CA SER A 101 -15.53 29.25 -28.62
C SER A 101 -16.53 29.22 -27.47
N VAL A 102 -17.16 28.07 -27.24
CA VAL A 102 -18.14 27.87 -26.15
C VAL A 102 -17.76 26.67 -25.31
N THR A 103 -18.05 26.73 -24.02
CA THR A 103 -17.70 25.70 -23.04
C THR A 103 -18.97 25.07 -22.46
N ILE A 104 -19.01 23.74 -22.45
CA ILE A 104 -20.04 22.95 -21.76
C ILE A 104 -19.42 22.38 -20.49
N LEU A 105 -19.96 22.76 -19.33
CA LEU A 105 -19.55 22.20 -18.04
C LEU A 105 -20.37 20.93 -17.73
N ASN A 106 -19.76 19.99 -17.02
CA ASN A 106 -20.42 18.75 -16.55
C ASN A 106 -21.12 17.97 -17.68
N THR A 107 -20.41 17.76 -18.80
CA THR A 107 -20.98 17.19 -20.04
C THR A 107 -21.66 15.83 -19.78
N GLY A 108 -22.96 15.75 -20.02
CA GLY A 108 -23.77 14.55 -19.83
C GLY A 108 -23.78 13.61 -21.04
N LEU A 109 -24.22 12.37 -20.84
CA LEU A 109 -24.33 11.39 -21.94
C LEU A 109 -25.39 11.80 -22.98
N SER A 110 -26.45 12.49 -22.56
CA SER A 110 -27.49 13.03 -23.46
C SER A 110 -27.00 14.19 -24.33
N GLN A 111 -25.82 14.74 -24.04
CA GLN A 111 -25.17 15.79 -24.83
C GLN A 111 -24.20 15.21 -25.88
N ALA A 112 -23.99 13.90 -25.91
CA ALA A 112 -23.27 13.27 -27.01
C ALA A 112 -24.06 13.38 -28.31
N GLY A 113 -23.37 13.67 -29.41
CA GLY A 113 -23.99 13.77 -30.74
C GLY A 113 -23.41 14.88 -31.61
N ASN A 114 -24.10 15.16 -32.70
CA ASN A 114 -23.66 16.13 -33.70
C ASN A 114 -24.06 17.54 -33.29
N TYR A 115 -23.08 18.43 -33.15
CA TYR A 115 -23.26 19.86 -32.95
C TYR A 115 -23.14 20.58 -34.28
N SER A 116 -24.04 21.53 -34.52
CA SER A 116 -24.08 22.37 -35.71
C SER A 116 -23.83 23.81 -35.32
N VAL A 117 -23.07 24.53 -36.13
CA VAL A 117 -22.83 25.96 -35.94
C VAL A 117 -23.24 26.72 -37.19
N LEU A 118 -24.17 27.65 -37.04
CA LEU A 118 -24.50 28.65 -38.04
C LEU A 118 -23.48 29.79 -37.93
N VAL A 119 -22.75 30.04 -39.01
CA VAL A 119 -21.70 31.07 -39.07
C VAL A 119 -22.11 32.13 -40.08
N SER A 120 -22.08 33.40 -39.66
CA SER A 120 -22.32 34.53 -40.56
C SER A 120 -21.07 35.41 -40.71
N ASN A 121 -20.88 35.99 -41.89
CA ASN A 121 -19.82 36.96 -42.15
C ASN A 121 -20.32 38.41 -42.01
N ALA A 122 -19.42 39.39 -42.15
CA ALA A 122 -19.75 40.82 -42.05
C ALA A 122 -20.77 41.29 -43.10
N ALA A 123 -20.91 40.57 -44.21
CA ALA A 123 -21.90 40.83 -45.26
C ALA A 123 -23.26 40.17 -45.00
N GLY A 124 -23.42 39.41 -43.91
CA GLY A 124 -24.66 38.73 -43.54
C GLY A 124 -24.90 37.39 -44.25
N CYS A 125 -23.94 36.89 -45.04
CA CYS A 125 -24.03 35.55 -45.65
C CYS A 125 -23.82 34.47 -44.59
N ASN A 126 -24.57 33.37 -44.68
CA ASN A 126 -24.57 32.30 -43.69
C ASN A 126 -24.10 30.97 -44.28
N ALA A 127 -23.39 30.17 -43.48
CA ALA A 127 -23.07 28.78 -43.77
C ALA A 127 -23.08 27.94 -42.48
N ILE A 128 -23.12 26.61 -42.62
CA ILE A 128 -23.20 25.67 -41.49
C ILE A 128 -21.97 24.76 -41.50
N ALA A 129 -21.39 24.51 -40.33
CA ALA A 129 -20.42 23.45 -40.08
C ALA A 129 -20.91 22.52 -38.95
N ASN A 130 -20.39 21.29 -38.92
CA ASN A 130 -20.78 20.28 -37.94
C ASN A 130 -19.57 19.65 -37.26
N THR A 131 -19.74 19.18 -36.01
CA THR A 131 -18.74 18.40 -35.29
C THR A 131 -19.41 17.35 -34.40
N LEU A 132 -18.86 16.13 -34.37
CA LEU A 132 -19.40 15.02 -33.57
C LEU A 132 -18.70 14.98 -32.21
N LEU A 133 -19.45 15.24 -31.14
CA LEU A 133 -18.98 15.10 -29.76
C LEU A 133 -19.27 13.71 -29.23
N LEU A 134 -18.22 13.00 -28.81
CA LEU A 134 -18.32 11.71 -28.13
C LEU A 134 -18.17 11.91 -26.62
N VAL A 135 -19.14 11.43 -25.85
CA VAL A 135 -19.11 11.44 -24.38
C VAL A 135 -19.12 9.99 -23.88
N THR A 136 -18.10 9.61 -23.12
CA THR A 136 -17.94 8.25 -22.60
C THR A 136 -18.21 8.21 -21.09
N PRO A 137 -18.98 7.24 -20.56
CA PRO A 137 -19.09 7.06 -19.12
C PRO A 137 -17.75 6.63 -18.52
N ALA A 138 -17.57 6.89 -17.23
CA ALA A 138 -16.48 6.27 -16.48
C ALA A 138 -16.64 4.73 -16.52
N PRO A 139 -15.53 3.97 -16.54
CA PRO A 139 -15.62 2.51 -16.38
C PRO A 139 -16.21 2.17 -15.00
N THR A 140 -16.83 1.00 -14.88
CA THR A 140 -17.21 0.46 -13.57
C THR A 140 -16.05 -0.39 -13.06
N ILE A 141 -15.26 0.12 -12.11
CA ILE A 141 -14.15 -0.63 -11.55
C ILE A 141 -14.62 -1.49 -10.39
N ALA A 142 -14.27 -2.77 -10.43
CA ALA A 142 -14.59 -3.72 -9.37
C ALA A 142 -13.33 -4.44 -8.90
N VAL A 143 -13.25 -4.71 -7.59
CA VAL A 143 -12.30 -5.67 -7.02
C VAL A 143 -13.05 -6.99 -6.83
N THR A 144 -12.49 -8.11 -7.28
CA THR A 144 -13.20 -9.40 -7.30
C THR A 144 -13.26 -10.10 -5.94
N PHE A 145 -12.60 -9.58 -4.91
CA PHE A 145 -12.62 -10.12 -3.57
C PHE A 145 -13.12 -9.07 -2.58
N SER A 146 -13.89 -9.50 -1.59
CA SER A 146 -14.24 -8.71 -0.42
C SER A 146 -13.01 -8.49 0.48
N ASP A 147 -13.14 -7.59 1.45
CA ASP A 147 -12.15 -7.41 2.50
C ASP A 147 -11.70 -8.76 3.08
N THR A 148 -10.38 -8.89 3.26
CA THR A 148 -9.72 -10.17 3.53
C THR A 148 -8.64 -10.00 4.60
N SER A 149 -8.27 -11.10 5.24
CA SER A 149 -7.21 -11.13 6.24
C SER A 149 -6.12 -12.13 5.85
N ILE A 150 -4.86 -11.70 5.95
CA ILE A 150 -3.67 -12.54 5.79
C ILE A 150 -2.87 -12.54 7.09
N CYS A 151 -1.97 -13.50 7.26
CA CYS A 151 -1.02 -13.49 8.37
C CYS A 151 0.24 -12.70 7.98
N VAL A 152 0.98 -12.21 8.97
CA VAL A 152 2.25 -11.54 8.71
C VAL A 152 3.19 -12.43 7.89
N ASN A 153 3.84 -11.83 6.89
CA ASN A 153 4.69 -12.46 5.87
C ASN A 153 3.97 -13.35 4.84
N ASP A 154 2.65 -13.51 4.94
CA ASP A 154 1.87 -14.15 3.90
C ASP A 154 1.51 -13.14 2.80
N SER A 155 0.89 -13.62 1.73
CA SER A 155 0.55 -12.81 0.58
C SER A 155 -0.73 -13.28 -0.07
N ILE A 156 -1.44 -12.36 -0.72
CA ILE A 156 -2.65 -12.63 -1.49
C ILE A 156 -2.57 -12.01 -2.87
N LEU A 157 -3.26 -12.60 -3.84
CA LEU A 157 -3.42 -12.01 -5.18
C LEU A 157 -4.64 -11.09 -5.17
N LEU A 158 -4.42 -9.78 -5.37
CA LEU A 158 -5.53 -8.87 -5.65
C LEU A 158 -5.96 -9.02 -7.10
N SER A 159 -7.18 -8.61 -7.43
CA SER A 159 -7.68 -8.63 -8.81
C SER A 159 -8.72 -7.54 -9.00
N ALA A 160 -8.52 -6.73 -10.02
CA ALA A 160 -9.44 -5.70 -10.45
C ALA A 160 -9.89 -5.91 -11.90
N SER A 161 -11.11 -5.47 -12.20
CA SER A 161 -11.71 -5.55 -13.53
C SER A 161 -12.41 -4.24 -13.91
N GLY A 162 -12.85 -4.14 -15.17
CA GLY A 162 -13.62 -3.00 -15.70
C GLY A 162 -12.79 -1.90 -16.36
N GLY A 163 -11.47 -1.86 -16.15
CA GLY A 163 -10.55 -0.92 -16.78
C GLY A 163 -9.75 -1.52 -17.94
N SER A 164 -9.25 -0.65 -18.84
CA SER A 164 -8.24 -1.00 -19.85
C SER A 164 -6.82 -0.90 -19.30
N SER A 165 -6.60 -0.08 -18.27
CA SER A 165 -5.36 0.01 -17.49
C SER A 165 -5.67 0.25 -16.00
N TYR A 166 -4.72 -0.09 -15.13
CA TYR A 166 -4.91 -0.09 -13.68
C TYR A 166 -3.74 0.59 -12.97
N TYR A 167 -4.04 1.22 -11.84
CA TYR A 167 -3.05 1.79 -10.94
C TYR A 167 -3.48 1.64 -9.47
N TRP A 168 -2.69 0.92 -8.68
CA TRP A 168 -2.93 0.61 -7.29
C TRP A 168 -2.15 1.51 -6.35
N GLN A 169 -2.80 1.94 -5.25
CA GLN A 169 -2.20 2.76 -4.20
C GLN A 169 -2.67 2.30 -2.82
N PRO A 170 -1.81 2.28 -1.79
CA PRO A 170 -0.36 2.52 -1.86
C PRO A 170 0.35 1.40 -2.66
N ALA A 171 1.54 1.70 -3.20
CA ALA A 171 2.36 0.70 -3.91
C ALA A 171 3.17 -0.19 -2.94
N MET A 172 3.34 0.26 -1.69
CA MET A 172 4.08 -0.49 -0.67
C MET A 172 3.39 -1.81 -0.36
N GLY A 173 4.16 -2.89 -0.34
CA GLY A 173 3.61 -4.24 -0.13
C GLY A 173 2.96 -4.85 -1.37
N LEU A 174 2.99 -4.18 -2.53
CA LEU A 174 2.56 -4.77 -3.81
C LEU A 174 3.77 -5.19 -4.65
N SER A 175 3.61 -6.29 -5.38
CA SER A 175 4.58 -6.74 -6.40
C SER A 175 4.68 -5.80 -7.60
N ALA A 176 3.58 -5.18 -7.99
CA ALA A 176 3.50 -4.15 -9.02
C ALA A 176 2.25 -3.29 -8.77
N SER A 177 2.31 -1.99 -9.10
CA SER A 177 1.16 -1.09 -8.92
C SER A 177 0.34 -0.91 -10.19
N ASN A 178 0.82 -1.32 -11.36
CA ASN A 178 0.22 -1.01 -12.66
C ASN A 178 -0.38 -2.23 -13.40
N VAL A 179 -0.69 -3.29 -12.66
CA VAL A 179 -1.24 -4.54 -13.20
C VAL A 179 -2.64 -4.80 -12.62
N PRO A 180 -3.54 -5.51 -13.34
CA PRO A 180 -4.86 -5.84 -12.81
C PRO A 180 -4.79 -6.77 -11.60
N THR A 181 -3.77 -7.64 -11.53
CA THR A 181 -3.66 -8.70 -10.52
C THR A 181 -2.33 -8.67 -9.76
N PRO A 182 -2.07 -7.67 -8.90
CA PRO A 182 -0.84 -7.63 -8.13
C PRO A 182 -0.90 -8.56 -6.93
N LYS A 183 0.23 -9.21 -6.63
CA LYS A 183 0.45 -9.89 -5.34
C LYS A 183 0.66 -8.83 -4.25
N ALA A 184 -0.10 -8.91 -3.17
CA ALA A 184 -0.06 -8.03 -2.00
C ALA A 184 0.44 -8.79 -0.76
N SER A 185 1.45 -8.23 -0.09
CA SER A 185 2.05 -8.70 1.16
C SER A 185 2.43 -7.49 2.05
N PRO A 186 1.44 -6.69 2.49
CA PRO A 186 1.71 -5.55 3.37
C PRO A 186 2.17 -6.00 4.76
N ALA A 187 3.02 -5.21 5.41
CA ALA A 187 3.49 -5.49 6.78
C ALA A 187 2.46 -5.14 7.87
N LYS A 188 1.46 -4.30 7.53
CA LYS A 188 0.35 -3.88 8.40
C LYS A 188 -0.93 -3.84 7.60
N SER A 189 -2.08 -3.91 8.29
CA SER A 189 -3.39 -3.76 7.63
C SER A 189 -3.43 -2.53 6.75
N THR A 190 -3.74 -2.70 5.46
CA THR A 190 -3.61 -1.67 4.43
C THR A 190 -4.85 -1.64 3.55
N LEU A 191 -5.42 -0.45 3.38
CA LEU A 191 -6.47 -0.17 2.42
C LEU A 191 -5.84 0.12 1.05
N TYR A 192 -6.04 -0.77 0.09
CA TYR A 192 -5.62 -0.55 -1.29
C TYR A 192 -6.76 0.06 -2.11
N LYS A 193 -6.43 1.07 -2.90
CA LYS A 193 -7.29 1.70 -3.89
C LYS A 193 -6.76 1.39 -5.29
N VAL A 194 -7.59 0.84 -6.14
CA VAL A 194 -7.31 0.67 -7.57
C VAL A 194 -8.01 1.76 -8.36
N ILE A 195 -7.29 2.42 -9.25
CA ILE A 195 -7.82 3.36 -10.23
C ILE A 195 -7.74 2.67 -11.59
N GLY A 196 -8.89 2.47 -12.22
CA GLY A 196 -8.97 1.91 -13.56
C GLY A 196 -9.27 3.00 -14.58
N THR A 197 -8.67 2.90 -15.77
CA THR A 197 -8.88 3.83 -16.89
C THR A 197 -9.36 3.07 -18.12
N ASN A 198 -10.41 3.55 -18.80
CA ASN A 198 -10.88 2.96 -20.05
C ASN A 198 -10.10 3.48 -21.28
N ALA A 199 -10.40 2.95 -22.46
CA ALA A 199 -9.75 3.37 -23.72
C ALA A 199 -9.98 4.85 -24.09
N ALA A 200 -11.06 5.47 -23.59
CA ALA A 200 -11.35 6.89 -23.78
C ALA A 200 -10.65 7.80 -22.74
N GLY A 201 -9.86 7.24 -21.81
CA GLY A 201 -9.16 7.99 -20.77
C GLY A 201 -9.99 8.27 -19.51
N CYS A 202 -11.23 7.79 -19.43
CA CYS A 202 -12.09 8.00 -18.26
C CYS A 202 -11.73 7.06 -17.13
N LYS A 203 -11.81 7.59 -15.90
CA LYS A 203 -11.32 6.92 -14.70
C LYS A 203 -12.43 6.72 -13.69
N ASP A 204 -12.34 5.60 -12.98
CA ASP A 204 -13.07 5.32 -11.76
C ASP A 204 -12.18 4.50 -10.82
N SER A 205 -12.62 4.26 -9.59
CA SER A 205 -11.83 3.56 -8.59
C SER A 205 -12.64 2.67 -7.67
N ALA A 206 -12.01 1.60 -7.20
CA ALA A 206 -12.53 0.73 -6.16
C ALA A 206 -11.48 0.55 -5.05
N THR A 207 -11.91 0.07 -3.89
CA THR A 207 -11.04 -0.16 -2.74
C THR A 207 -11.20 -1.58 -2.20
N VAL A 208 -10.13 -2.09 -1.58
CA VAL A 208 -10.11 -3.38 -0.87
C VAL A 208 -9.22 -3.26 0.35
N ASN A 209 -9.71 -3.72 1.50
CA ASN A 209 -8.94 -3.74 2.73
C ASN A 209 -8.26 -5.10 2.93
N VAL A 210 -6.94 -5.09 3.08
CA VAL A 210 -6.14 -6.28 3.42
C VAL A 210 -5.71 -6.16 4.88
N MET A 211 -6.35 -6.91 5.76
CA MET A 211 -6.02 -6.97 7.18
C MET A 211 -4.84 -7.91 7.41
N VAL A 212 -3.88 -7.50 8.24
CA VAL A 212 -2.70 -8.32 8.59
C VAL A 212 -2.80 -8.75 10.05
N ASN A 213 -2.89 -10.06 10.27
CA ASN A 213 -2.90 -10.67 11.59
C ASN A 213 -1.46 -11.01 12.03
N ASN A 214 -1.08 -10.65 13.25
CA ASN A 214 0.24 -11.02 13.76
C ASN A 214 0.27 -12.50 14.15
N LYS A 215 1.40 -13.15 13.91
CA LYS A 215 1.64 -14.50 14.46
C LYS A 215 1.93 -14.39 15.95
N ALA A 216 1.40 -15.33 16.73
CA ALA A 216 1.77 -15.45 18.12
C ALA A 216 3.22 -15.92 18.24
N ILE A 217 3.92 -15.45 19.26
CA ILE A 217 5.29 -15.84 19.57
C ILE A 217 5.30 -16.42 20.99
N ALA A 218 5.62 -17.70 21.08
CA ALA A 218 5.79 -18.41 22.35
C ALA A 218 7.18 -18.11 22.94
N ASN A 219 7.23 -17.85 24.24
CA ASN A 219 8.46 -17.80 25.02
C ASN A 219 8.23 -18.53 26.34
N ALA A 220 8.86 -19.68 26.53
CA ALA A 220 8.75 -20.54 27.70
C ALA A 220 9.56 -20.03 28.91
N GLY A 221 10.43 -19.03 28.69
CA GLY A 221 11.31 -18.45 29.70
C GLY A 221 12.66 -19.17 29.81
N PRO A 222 13.55 -18.70 30.69
CA PRO A 222 14.89 -19.28 30.83
C PRO A 222 14.85 -20.63 31.56
N ASP A 223 15.80 -21.49 31.22
CA ASP A 223 16.06 -22.76 31.90
C ASP A 223 16.19 -22.59 33.42
N LYS A 224 15.75 -23.61 34.15
CA LYS A 224 15.70 -23.65 35.60
C LYS A 224 16.47 -24.84 36.15
N THR A 225 16.77 -24.75 37.43
CA THR A 225 17.42 -25.80 38.19
C THR A 225 16.66 -26.02 39.48
N ILE A 226 16.39 -27.29 39.78
CA ILE A 226 15.76 -27.70 41.03
C ILE A 226 16.51 -28.88 41.67
N ILE A 227 16.18 -29.14 42.92
CA ILE A 227 16.80 -30.15 43.78
C ILE A 227 15.73 -31.15 44.23
N LEU A 228 16.13 -32.27 44.85
CA LEU A 228 15.19 -33.29 45.34
C LEU A 228 14.08 -32.67 46.21
N GLY A 229 12.83 -32.91 45.83
CA GLY A 229 11.63 -32.39 46.51
C GLY A 229 11.32 -30.91 46.26
N GLY A 230 12.13 -30.23 45.44
CA GLY A 230 11.91 -28.85 45.03
C GLY A 230 10.85 -28.71 43.94
N SER A 231 10.29 -27.52 43.83
CA SER A 231 9.42 -27.10 42.74
C SER A 231 9.91 -25.77 42.16
N THR A 232 9.54 -25.49 40.92
CA THR A 232 9.81 -24.20 40.28
C THR A 232 8.58 -23.72 39.53
N VAL A 233 8.46 -22.40 39.39
CA VAL A 233 7.46 -21.76 38.54
C VAL A 233 8.07 -21.54 37.15
N LEU A 234 7.39 -21.99 36.10
CA LEU A 234 7.73 -21.62 34.73
C LEU A 234 7.23 -20.19 34.49
N SER A 235 7.99 -19.33 33.83
CA SER A 235 7.61 -17.91 33.64
C SER A 235 7.54 -17.59 32.15
N ALA A 236 6.48 -18.09 31.49
CA ALA A 236 6.29 -17.84 30.07
C ALA A 236 5.74 -16.45 29.79
N SER A 237 6.00 -16.00 28.56
CA SER A 237 5.35 -14.85 27.95
C SER A 237 4.90 -15.18 26.54
N ILE A 238 3.84 -14.50 26.07
CA ILE A 238 3.33 -14.63 24.70
C ILE A 238 3.27 -13.21 24.12
N ALA A 239 3.80 -13.04 22.91
CA ALA A 239 3.65 -11.82 22.13
C ALA A 239 2.80 -12.07 20.88
N GLY A 240 2.24 -11.00 20.29
CA GLY A 240 1.37 -11.11 19.11
C GLY A 240 -0.07 -11.52 19.42
N ASP A 241 -0.83 -11.87 18.38
CA ASP A 241 -2.25 -12.22 18.48
C ASP A 241 -2.44 -13.73 18.61
N TYR A 242 -2.96 -14.20 19.73
CA TYR A 242 -3.19 -15.63 20.00
C TYR A 242 -4.64 -15.94 20.36
N GLU A 243 -5.04 -17.19 20.14
CA GLU A 243 -6.36 -17.72 20.49
C GLU A 243 -6.29 -18.62 21.72
N SER A 244 -5.27 -19.48 21.80
CA SER A 244 -5.06 -20.37 22.94
C SER A 244 -3.59 -20.71 23.10
N PHE A 245 -3.22 -21.23 24.28
CA PHE A 245 -1.92 -21.83 24.51
C PHE A 245 -2.07 -23.01 25.47
N THR A 246 -1.11 -23.92 25.44
CA THR A 246 -1.04 -25.05 26.35
C THR A 246 0.40 -25.44 26.62
N TRP A 247 0.68 -25.88 27.83
CA TRP A 247 1.93 -26.51 28.19
C TRP A 247 1.89 -28.03 28.06
N SER A 248 3.05 -28.64 27.85
CA SER A 248 3.25 -30.09 27.82
C SER A 248 4.62 -30.46 28.41
N PRO A 249 4.84 -31.70 28.90
CA PRO A 249 3.91 -32.84 28.90
C PRO A 249 2.88 -32.82 30.06
N SER A 250 1.74 -33.48 29.85
CA SER A 250 0.82 -33.90 30.91
C SER A 250 1.19 -35.33 31.34
N PRO A 251 1.15 -35.72 32.63
CA PRO A 251 0.51 -35.04 33.76
C PRO A 251 1.42 -34.10 34.58
N ASP A 252 2.68 -33.92 34.19
CA ASP A 252 3.69 -33.19 34.98
C ASP A 252 3.37 -31.70 35.21
N ILE A 253 2.38 -31.18 34.48
CA ILE A 253 1.88 -29.81 34.60
C ILE A 253 0.41 -29.85 35.06
N PRO A 254 0.13 -29.57 36.35
CA PRO A 254 -1.22 -29.67 36.90
C PRO A 254 -2.24 -28.71 36.25
N ASN A 255 -1.78 -27.56 35.77
CA ASN A 255 -2.61 -26.59 35.06
C ASN A 255 -1.84 -26.08 33.82
N SER A 256 -2.08 -26.71 32.67
CA SER A 256 -1.36 -26.42 31.43
C SER A 256 -1.83 -25.15 30.71
N SER A 257 -2.88 -24.48 31.20
CA SER A 257 -3.50 -23.32 30.55
C SER A 257 -3.22 -21.99 31.27
N ILE A 258 -2.22 -21.96 32.13
CA ILE A 258 -1.71 -20.74 32.78
C ILE A 258 -0.27 -20.47 32.33
N LEU A 259 0.12 -19.20 32.25
CA LEU A 259 1.49 -18.82 31.86
C LEU A 259 2.54 -19.12 32.94
N GLN A 260 2.08 -19.28 34.18
CA GLN A 260 2.95 -19.50 35.33
C GLN A 260 2.59 -20.78 36.11
N PRO A 261 2.68 -21.96 35.48
CA PRO A 261 2.47 -23.22 36.19
C PRO A 261 3.65 -23.53 37.12
N THR A 262 3.35 -24.15 38.26
CA THR A 262 4.36 -24.73 39.14
C THR A 262 4.56 -26.19 38.78
N VAL A 263 5.82 -26.59 38.60
CA VAL A 263 6.23 -27.95 38.26
C VAL A 263 7.22 -28.48 39.29
N ALA A 264 7.20 -29.79 39.51
CA ALA A 264 8.09 -30.49 40.45
C ALA A 264 8.61 -31.81 39.85
N PRO A 265 9.37 -31.76 38.75
CA PRO A 265 9.89 -32.96 38.11
C PRO A 265 10.87 -33.72 39.02
N ILE A 266 10.89 -35.05 38.89
CA ILE A 266 11.74 -35.97 39.67
C ILE A 266 13.03 -36.38 38.93
N ALA A 267 13.23 -35.86 37.73
CA ALA A 267 14.38 -36.03 36.85
C ALA A 267 14.46 -34.81 35.91
N ASP A 268 15.53 -34.68 35.13
CA ASP A 268 15.62 -33.63 34.11
C ASP A 268 14.38 -33.69 33.19
N ALA A 269 13.72 -32.56 33.01
CA ALA A 269 12.48 -32.47 32.25
C ALA A 269 12.48 -31.23 31.35
N THR A 270 11.97 -31.40 30.13
CA THR A 270 11.75 -30.31 29.18
C THR A 270 10.26 -30.02 29.09
N TYR A 271 9.87 -28.78 29.35
CA TYR A 271 8.50 -28.30 29.23
C TYR A 271 8.34 -27.46 27.98
N ARG A 272 7.31 -27.75 27.19
CA ARG A 272 7.03 -27.06 25.92
C ARG A 272 5.77 -26.23 26.04
N LEU A 273 5.88 -24.95 25.75
CA LEU A 273 4.77 -24.04 25.55
C LEU A 273 4.37 -24.08 24.07
N ASN A 274 3.12 -24.45 23.78
CA ASN A 274 2.54 -24.37 22.44
C ASN A 274 1.46 -23.28 22.42
N VAL A 275 1.56 -22.34 21.48
CA VAL A 275 0.65 -21.20 21.33
C VAL A 275 0.00 -21.26 19.95
N ILE A 276 -1.32 -21.23 19.89
CA ILE A 276 -2.10 -21.16 18.65
C ILE A 276 -2.42 -19.69 18.34
N SER A 277 -1.96 -19.23 17.18
CA SER A 277 -2.23 -17.86 16.72
C SER A 277 -3.70 -17.69 16.35
N LYS A 278 -4.21 -16.46 16.54
CA LYS A 278 -5.58 -16.14 16.15
C LYS A 278 -5.76 -16.19 14.63
N ASN A 279 -7.00 -16.35 14.16
CA ASN A 279 -7.39 -16.26 12.75
C ASN A 279 -6.63 -17.25 11.83
N GLY A 280 -6.23 -18.42 12.38
CA GLY A 280 -5.57 -19.47 11.61
C GLY A 280 -4.11 -19.19 11.24
N CYS A 281 -3.43 -18.25 11.90
CA CYS A 281 -2.04 -17.88 11.57
C CYS A 281 -0.95 -18.86 12.02
N GLY A 282 -1.31 -20.13 12.20
CA GLY A 282 -0.41 -21.20 12.62
C GLY A 282 -0.15 -21.17 14.13
N SER A 283 0.91 -21.87 14.54
CA SER A 283 1.30 -22.01 15.94
C SER A 283 2.77 -21.65 16.14
N SER A 284 3.11 -21.29 17.37
CA SER A 284 4.49 -21.08 17.84
C SER A 284 4.74 -21.97 19.04
N THR A 285 5.93 -22.55 19.11
CA THR A 285 6.36 -23.36 20.26
C THR A 285 7.68 -22.86 20.81
N ASP A 286 7.85 -22.97 22.12
CA ASP A 286 9.12 -22.75 22.80
C ASP A 286 9.29 -23.73 23.95
N GLU A 287 10.53 -23.97 24.38
CA GLU A 287 10.87 -24.95 25.40
C GLU A 287 11.66 -24.33 26.55
N VAL A 288 11.47 -24.88 27.74
CA VAL A 288 12.27 -24.58 28.93
C VAL A 288 12.71 -25.88 29.57
N ASN A 289 14.00 -25.99 29.87
CA ASN A 289 14.57 -27.14 30.55
C ASN A 289 14.60 -26.90 32.06
N VAL A 290 14.18 -27.92 32.82
CA VAL A 290 14.28 -27.95 34.28
C VAL A 290 15.23 -29.08 34.64
N ASN A 291 16.46 -28.70 34.99
CA ASN A 291 17.51 -29.63 35.38
C ASN A 291 17.34 -30.03 36.85
N PHE A 292 17.33 -31.33 37.13
CA PHE A 292 17.10 -31.95 38.42
C PHE A 292 18.40 -32.57 38.98
N TYR A 293 18.91 -32.00 40.08
CA TYR A 293 20.05 -32.57 40.77
C TYR A 293 19.61 -33.63 41.80
N LYS A 294 19.81 -34.92 41.46
CA LYS A 294 19.48 -36.10 42.29
C LYS A 294 20.40 -36.30 43.51
N GLY A 295 21.47 -35.51 43.62
CA GLY A 295 22.40 -35.55 44.74
C GLY A 295 23.58 -34.60 44.54
N ILE A 296 24.37 -34.43 45.60
CA ILE A 296 25.61 -33.65 45.55
C ILE A 296 26.78 -34.62 45.56
N PHE A 297 27.54 -34.62 44.47
CA PHE A 297 28.86 -35.24 44.48
C PHE A 297 29.85 -34.30 45.15
N ILE A 298 30.38 -34.72 46.29
CA ILE A 298 31.45 -34.03 46.99
C ILE A 298 32.72 -34.88 46.80
N PRO A 299 33.73 -34.40 46.05
CA PRO A 299 34.99 -35.14 45.93
C PRO A 299 35.57 -35.41 47.31
N ASN A 300 36.16 -36.58 47.53
CA ASN A 300 36.70 -36.98 48.83
C ASN A 300 38.23 -36.88 48.90
N ALA A 301 38.89 -36.40 47.85
CA ALA A 301 40.34 -36.20 47.81
C ALA A 301 40.72 -35.13 46.77
N PHE A 302 41.88 -34.51 46.95
CA PHE A 302 42.53 -33.64 45.98
C PHE A 302 44.05 -33.57 46.23
N THR A 303 44.81 -33.13 45.23
CA THR A 303 46.29 -33.14 45.21
C THR A 303 46.85 -31.73 45.02
N PRO A 304 46.96 -30.91 46.08
CA PRO A 304 47.53 -29.56 45.98
C PRO A 304 49.07 -29.61 45.86
N ASN A 305 49.58 -30.08 44.71
CA ASN A 305 50.99 -30.23 44.36
C ASN A 305 51.45 -29.25 43.24
N ASN A 306 50.53 -28.41 42.77
CA ASN A 306 50.72 -27.37 41.75
C ASN A 306 51.09 -27.93 40.36
N ASP A 307 50.56 -29.10 40.01
CA ASP A 307 50.73 -29.73 38.68
C ASP A 307 49.61 -29.37 37.68
N GLY A 308 48.62 -28.58 38.13
CA GLY A 308 47.45 -28.18 37.36
C GLY A 308 46.26 -29.14 37.46
N LEU A 309 46.40 -30.29 38.12
CA LEU A 309 45.37 -31.33 38.25
C LEU A 309 44.95 -31.53 39.70
N ASN A 310 43.67 -31.31 39.98
CA ASN A 310 43.11 -31.43 41.34
C ASN A 310 43.87 -30.63 42.41
N ASP A 311 44.50 -29.52 42.03
CA ASP A 311 45.22 -28.62 42.93
C ASP A 311 44.31 -27.93 43.95
N SER A 312 43.01 -27.91 43.64
CA SER A 312 41.99 -27.36 44.51
C SER A 312 40.78 -28.28 44.57
N TRP A 313 40.19 -28.34 45.75
CA TRP A 313 38.97 -29.03 46.02
C TRP A 313 37.77 -28.15 45.70
N ASN A 314 37.04 -28.52 44.65
CA ASN A 314 35.84 -27.82 44.19
C ASN A 314 34.62 -28.74 44.31
N VAL A 315 33.47 -28.18 44.70
CA VAL A 315 32.19 -28.90 44.77
C VAL A 315 31.19 -28.22 43.83
N PRO A 316 31.17 -28.56 42.52
CA PRO A 316 30.42 -27.80 41.50
C PRO A 316 28.92 -27.61 41.81
N ALA A 317 28.29 -28.59 42.44
CA ALA A 317 26.87 -28.51 42.77
C ALA A 317 26.52 -27.38 43.76
N LEU A 318 27.49 -26.82 44.49
CA LEU A 318 27.26 -25.69 45.40
C LEU A 318 26.83 -24.41 44.65
N ASP A 319 27.11 -24.29 43.35
CA ASP A 319 26.66 -23.17 42.53
C ASP A 319 25.13 -23.10 42.39
N ALA A 320 24.42 -24.23 42.60
CA ALA A 320 22.96 -24.29 42.61
C ALA A 320 22.32 -23.92 43.96
N TYR A 321 23.11 -23.67 45.01
CA TYR A 321 22.62 -23.39 46.38
C TYR A 321 23.08 -22.00 46.88
N PRO A 322 22.44 -20.90 46.46
CA PRO A 322 22.77 -19.55 46.92
C PRO A 322 22.45 -19.42 48.42
N GLY A 323 23.44 -19.67 49.28
CA GLY A 323 23.26 -19.71 50.74
C GLY A 323 23.85 -20.95 51.42
N PHE A 324 24.52 -21.83 50.68
CA PHE A 324 25.25 -22.94 51.28
C PHE A 324 26.32 -22.44 52.27
N GLN A 325 26.60 -23.26 53.27
CA GLN A 325 27.71 -23.12 54.21
C GLN A 325 28.57 -24.38 54.14
N LEU A 326 29.79 -24.26 53.63
CA LEU A 326 30.79 -25.31 53.62
C LEU A 326 31.87 -24.96 54.64
N LYS A 327 32.12 -25.87 55.59
CA LYS A 327 33.18 -25.75 56.57
C LYS A 327 34.04 -27.01 56.54
N VAL A 328 35.35 -26.86 56.64
CA VAL A 328 36.29 -27.96 56.77
C VAL A 328 37.07 -27.82 58.07
N PHE A 329 37.23 -28.93 58.78
CA PHE A 329 37.86 -29.02 60.09
C PHE A 329 39.04 -30.00 60.05
N ASP A 330 40.07 -29.73 60.84
CA ASP A 330 41.12 -30.71 61.11
C ASP A 330 40.68 -31.78 62.12
N ARG A 331 41.59 -32.70 62.43
CA ARG A 331 41.36 -33.81 63.38
C ARG A 331 41.11 -33.36 64.83
N TYR A 332 41.43 -32.11 65.17
CA TYR A 332 41.25 -31.53 66.49
C TYR A 332 39.98 -30.66 66.58
N GLY A 333 39.22 -30.56 65.49
CA GLY A 333 37.99 -29.76 65.41
C GLY A 333 38.23 -28.28 65.10
N GLN A 334 39.45 -27.87 64.73
CA GLN A 334 39.72 -26.50 64.31
C GLN A 334 39.23 -26.29 62.87
N LYS A 335 38.45 -25.22 62.64
CA LYS A 335 37.99 -24.83 61.30
C LYS A 335 39.18 -24.33 60.46
N VAL A 336 39.52 -25.08 59.41
CA VAL A 336 40.63 -24.79 58.51
C VAL A 336 40.22 -24.13 57.19
N PHE A 337 38.98 -24.35 56.75
CA PHE A 337 38.42 -23.71 55.57
C PHE A 337 36.93 -23.38 55.78
N GLU A 338 36.48 -22.29 55.19
CA GLU A 338 35.09 -21.88 55.17
C GLU A 338 34.77 -21.27 53.82
N ASN A 339 33.62 -21.65 53.29
CA ASN A 339 33.08 -21.13 52.07
C ASN A 339 31.57 -20.90 52.24
N ASN A 340 31.16 -19.65 52.11
CA ASN A 340 29.78 -19.20 52.20
C ASN A 340 29.44 -18.40 50.94
N ASN A 341 28.31 -18.71 50.31
CA ASN A 341 27.65 -17.93 49.25
C ASN A 341 28.31 -17.89 47.84
N LYS A 342 29.55 -18.33 47.64
CA LYS A 342 30.17 -18.46 46.29
C LYS A 342 31.07 -19.67 46.25
N ASN A 343 30.92 -20.57 45.29
CA ASN A 343 31.70 -21.81 45.21
C ASN A 343 33.20 -21.58 44.92
N LYS A 344 33.94 -21.13 45.93
CA LYS A 344 35.39 -20.97 45.91
C LYS A 344 36.07 -22.33 46.16
N PRO A 345 36.96 -22.78 45.26
CA PRO A 345 37.76 -23.97 45.49
C PRO A 345 38.71 -23.81 46.67
N TRP A 346 38.99 -24.90 47.39
CA TRP A 346 39.96 -24.93 48.49
C TRP A 346 41.30 -25.50 48.03
N ASP A 347 42.37 -24.75 48.21
CA ASP A 347 43.75 -25.11 47.80
C ASP A 347 44.52 -25.94 48.85
N GLY A 348 43.86 -26.40 49.92
CA GLY A 348 44.51 -27.14 51.01
C GLY A 348 45.40 -26.29 51.91
N ARG A 349 45.23 -24.96 51.91
CA ARG A 349 45.92 -24.05 52.83
C ARG A 349 45.00 -23.56 53.95
N HIS A 350 45.58 -23.24 55.10
CA HIS A 350 44.95 -22.49 56.18
C HIS A 350 45.82 -21.31 56.55
N LYS A 351 45.26 -20.08 56.51
CA LYS A 351 46.01 -18.82 56.74
C LYS A 351 47.28 -18.69 55.89
N GLY A 352 47.21 -19.16 54.63
CA GLY A 352 48.32 -19.12 53.67
C GLY A 352 49.33 -20.28 53.78
N GLN A 353 49.30 -21.05 54.88
CA GLN A 353 50.22 -22.17 55.11
C GLN A 353 49.65 -23.48 54.58
N PRO A 354 50.46 -24.35 53.95
CA PRO A 354 50.02 -25.66 53.49
C PRO A 354 49.68 -26.56 54.69
N LEU A 355 48.47 -27.15 54.68
CA LEU A 355 48.06 -28.11 55.69
C LEU A 355 48.73 -29.47 55.47
N THR A 356 48.95 -30.27 56.50
CA THR A 356 49.57 -31.60 56.38
C THR A 356 48.76 -32.56 55.49
N MET A 357 49.41 -33.55 54.88
CA MET A 357 48.68 -34.68 54.28
C MET A 357 47.84 -35.36 55.36
N GLY A 358 46.59 -35.67 55.03
CA GLY A 358 45.67 -36.27 55.98
C GLY A 358 44.20 -36.04 55.66
N VAL A 359 43.38 -36.67 56.48
CA VAL A 359 41.92 -36.63 56.39
C VAL A 359 41.42 -35.39 57.14
N TYR A 360 40.61 -34.58 56.45
CA TYR A 360 39.91 -33.43 57.01
C TYR A 360 38.41 -33.69 56.95
N ILE A 361 37.67 -33.17 57.94
CA ILE A 361 36.23 -33.40 58.05
C ILE A 361 35.52 -32.20 57.45
N TYR A 362 34.66 -32.42 56.46
CA TYR A 362 33.81 -31.36 55.93
C TYR A 362 32.38 -31.46 56.51
N VAL A 363 31.76 -30.29 56.62
CA VAL A 363 30.36 -30.12 56.97
C VAL A 363 29.77 -29.13 55.97
N VAL A 364 28.78 -29.59 55.20
CA VAL A 364 28.06 -28.79 54.21
C VAL A 364 26.61 -28.68 54.63
N LYS A 365 26.14 -27.46 54.90
CA LYS A 365 24.73 -27.12 55.04
C LYS A 365 24.28 -26.41 53.77
N LEU A 366 23.39 -27.02 53.01
CA LEU A 366 22.95 -26.49 51.71
C LEU A 366 21.85 -25.44 51.84
N ASN A 367 20.88 -25.71 52.73
CA ASN A 367 19.81 -24.80 53.13
C ASN A 367 19.25 -25.26 54.51
N GLU A 368 18.17 -24.64 54.99
CA GLU A 368 17.57 -25.00 56.29
C GLU A 368 16.74 -26.30 56.28
N GLN A 369 16.34 -26.78 55.10
CA GLN A 369 15.40 -27.88 54.92
C GLN A 369 16.09 -29.22 54.63
N LEU A 370 17.33 -29.18 54.14
CA LEU A 370 18.11 -30.37 53.82
C LEU A 370 18.99 -30.81 55.00
N PRO A 371 19.22 -32.13 55.14
CA PRO A 371 20.15 -32.65 56.14
C PRO A 371 21.56 -32.12 55.90
N VAL A 372 22.29 -31.88 56.99
CA VAL A 372 23.70 -31.47 56.93
C VAL A 372 24.52 -32.62 56.38
N LEU A 373 25.19 -32.39 55.24
CA LEU A 373 26.11 -33.36 54.65
C LEU A 373 27.43 -33.32 55.41
N LYS A 374 27.93 -34.49 55.80
CA LYS A 374 29.20 -34.64 56.49
C LYS A 374 30.01 -35.72 55.79
N GLY A 375 31.32 -35.54 55.76
CA GLY A 375 32.21 -36.53 55.19
C GLY A 375 33.65 -36.13 55.39
N THR A 376 34.52 -36.74 54.62
CA THR A 376 35.94 -36.46 54.69
C THR A 376 36.51 -36.08 53.34
N VAL A 377 37.51 -35.22 53.37
CA VAL A 377 38.34 -34.88 52.23
C VAL A 377 39.79 -35.14 52.59
N LEU A 378 40.47 -35.93 51.76
CA LEU A 378 41.87 -36.30 51.92
C LEU A 378 42.75 -35.33 51.13
N ILE A 379 43.72 -34.71 51.81
CA ILE A 379 44.82 -34.01 51.16
C ILE A 379 45.93 -35.03 50.86
N ILE A 380 46.24 -35.21 49.58
CA ILE A 380 47.37 -36.02 49.07
C ILE A 380 48.39 -35.05 48.49
N ARG A 381 49.69 -35.23 48.70
CA ARG A 381 50.72 -34.39 48.07
C ARG A 381 51.77 -35.22 47.35
#